data_AF-A0A2N5Z733-F1
#
_entry.id   AF-A0A2N5Z733-F1
#
_cell.length_a   1.000
_cell.length_b   1.000
_cell.length_c   1.000
_cell.angle_alpha   90.00
_cell.angle_beta   90.00
_cell.angle_gamma   90.00
#
_symmetry.space_group_name_H-M   'P 1'
#
loop_
_entity.id
_entity.type
_entity.pdbx_description
1 polymer ?
#
loop_
_entity_poly.entity_id
_entity_poly.type
_entity_poly.pdbx_seq_one_letter_code
_entity_poly.pdbx_strand_id
1 'polypeptide(L)'
;MKIRETNLKKFLSQKYEISNTSHRFDFDMLDDYYKNELVSMYRKLGGVLNAPPTSFGAWDIVTKDFIVELDEEQHFNRYRALTLDSEIYTEYKFFDVNLYKNYCKEFENIIDFAEIYDSGKRQQSRE
;
A
#
# COMPACT_ATOMS: atom_id res chain seq x y z
N MET A 1 12.23 -2.97 -12.58
CA MET A 1 12.62 -3.18 -11.17
C MET A 1 13.72 -2.23 -10.67
N LYS A 2 15.04 -2.48 -10.88
CA LYS A 2 16.13 -1.71 -10.21
C LYS A 2 16.04 -0.18 -10.32
N ILE A 3 15.64 0.36 -11.47
CA ILE A 3 15.54 1.83 -11.67
C ILE A 3 14.39 2.45 -10.87
N ARG A 4 13.21 1.81 -10.86
CA ARG A 4 12.04 2.28 -10.08
C ARG A 4 12.35 2.26 -8.59
N GLU A 5 12.93 1.16 -8.12
CA GLU A 5 13.40 1.00 -6.75
C GLU A 5 14.46 2.04 -6.36
N THR A 6 15.48 2.23 -7.20
CA THR A 6 16.54 3.22 -6.96
C THR A 6 15.98 4.64 -6.89
N ASN A 7 15.06 4.98 -7.79
CA ASN A 7 14.43 6.29 -7.81
C ASN A 7 13.54 6.51 -6.58
N LEU A 8 12.77 5.51 -6.16
CA LEU A 8 11.94 5.61 -4.97
C LEU A 8 12.81 5.72 -3.71
N LYS A 9 13.86 4.90 -3.57
CA LYS A 9 14.83 4.99 -2.46
C LYS A 9 15.44 6.39 -2.38
N LYS A 10 15.87 6.95 -3.52
CA LYS A 10 16.42 8.31 -3.59
C LYS A 10 15.41 9.38 -3.19
N PHE A 11 14.16 9.26 -3.64
CA PHE A 11 13.09 10.19 -3.27
C PHE A 11 12.79 10.12 -1.77
N LEU A 12 12.63 8.92 -1.22
CA LEU A 12 12.35 8.72 0.19
C LEU A 12 13.51 9.24 1.06
N SER A 13 14.77 9.01 0.68
CA SER A 13 15.94 9.48 1.44
C SER A 13 16.08 11.01 1.48
N GLN A 14 15.43 11.73 0.56
CA GLN A 14 15.40 13.20 0.58
C GLN A 14 14.40 13.74 1.59
N LYS A 15 13.36 12.97 1.93
CA LYS A 15 12.22 13.44 2.72
C LYS A 15 12.12 12.77 4.09
N TYR A 16 12.67 11.57 4.24
CA TYR A 16 12.57 10.74 5.43
C TYR A 16 13.93 10.14 5.77
N GLU A 17 14.13 9.90 7.07
CA GLU A 17 15.31 9.21 7.58
C GLU A 17 15.21 7.71 7.22
N ILE A 18 16.10 7.24 6.34
CA ILE A 18 16.17 5.82 5.96
C ILE A 18 16.84 5.04 7.09
N SER A 19 16.21 3.94 7.49
CA SER A 19 16.70 3.04 8.53
C SER A 19 17.10 1.71 7.89
N ASN A 20 18.22 1.14 8.33
CA ASN A 20 18.57 -0.26 8.03
C ASN A 20 18.13 -1.20 9.14
N THR A 21 17.51 -0.65 10.20
CA THR A 21 17.03 -1.41 11.34
C THR A 21 15.69 -2.02 10.94
N SER A 22 15.62 -3.35 10.87
CA SER A 22 14.34 -4.04 10.67
C SER A 22 13.42 -3.69 11.84
N HIS A 23 12.44 -2.81 11.60
CA HIS A 23 11.43 -2.48 12.59
C HIS A 23 10.47 -3.65 12.69
N ARG A 24 10.83 -4.70 13.43
CA ARG A 24 9.94 -5.85 13.64
C ARG A 24 8.61 -5.34 14.18
N PHE A 25 7.56 -5.42 13.35
CA PHE A 25 6.21 -5.20 13.83
C PHE A 25 5.88 -6.35 14.78
N ASP A 26 5.68 -6.00 16.05
CA ASP A 26 5.29 -6.95 17.06
C ASP A 26 3.76 -6.96 17.14
N PHE A 27 3.16 -8.00 16.54
CA PHE A 27 1.72 -8.19 16.52
C PHE A 27 1.14 -8.18 17.94
N ASP A 28 1.91 -8.64 18.94
CA ASP A 28 1.45 -8.72 20.32
C ASP A 28 1.34 -7.34 21.00
N MET A 29 1.98 -6.30 20.46
CA MET A 29 1.88 -4.92 20.99
C MET A 29 0.56 -4.22 20.65
N LEU A 30 -0.20 -4.73 19.69
CA LEU A 30 -1.53 -4.20 19.38
C LEU A 30 -2.54 -4.54 20.48
N ASP A 31 -3.50 -3.66 20.72
CA ASP A 31 -4.69 -4.02 21.50
C ASP A 31 -5.57 -5.01 20.72
N ASP A 32 -6.50 -5.65 21.43
CA ASP A 32 -7.35 -6.70 20.86
C ASP A 32 -8.21 -6.19 19.69
N TYR A 33 -8.60 -4.91 19.70
CA TYR A 33 -9.38 -4.32 18.61
C TYR A 33 -8.55 -4.30 17.31
N TYR A 34 -7.35 -3.72 17.34
CA TYR A 34 -6.50 -3.67 16.15
C TYR A 34 -6.01 -5.06 15.72
N LYS A 35 -5.75 -5.98 16.65
CA LYS A 35 -5.40 -7.37 16.33
C LYS A 35 -6.51 -8.06 15.55
N ASN A 36 -7.73 -7.98 16.06
CA ASN A 36 -8.88 -8.63 15.44
C ASN A 36 -9.15 -8.05 14.05
N GLU A 37 -9.07 -6.72 13.91
CA GLU A 37 -9.30 -6.07 12.63
C GLU A 37 -8.21 -6.39 11.61
N LEU A 38 -6.95 -6.42 12.03
CA LEU A 38 -5.83 -6.77 11.17
C LEU A 38 -5.88 -8.25 10.72
N VAL A 39 -6.27 -9.17 11.60
CA VAL A 39 -6.51 -10.58 11.25
C VAL A 39 -7.71 -10.73 10.30
N SER A 40 -8.82 -10.04 10.59
CA SER A 40 -10.01 -10.01 9.74
C SER A 40 -9.66 -9.55 8.33
N MET A 41 -8.91 -8.45 8.20
CA MET A 41 -8.46 -7.93 6.91
C MET A 41 -7.51 -8.89 6.20
N TYR A 42 -6.52 -9.45 6.92
CA TYR A 42 -5.60 -10.45 6.37
C TYR A 42 -6.35 -11.64 5.76
N ARG A 43 -7.39 -12.15 6.43
CA ARG A 43 -8.24 -13.23 5.91
C ARG A 43 -9.03 -12.81 4.66
N LYS A 44 -9.61 -11.60 4.65
CA LYS A 44 -10.33 -11.05 3.48
C LYS A 44 -9.44 -10.94 2.24
N LEU A 45 -8.14 -10.65 2.45
CA LEU A 45 -7.13 -10.58 1.40
C LEU A 45 -6.61 -11.97 0.96
N GLY A 46 -7.15 -13.08 1.49
CA GLY A 46 -6.76 -14.44 1.13
C GLY A 46 -5.68 -15.06 2.03
N GLY A 47 -5.37 -14.42 3.16
CA GLY A 47 -4.40 -14.90 4.13
C GLY A 47 -4.78 -16.26 4.74
N VAL A 48 -3.84 -17.21 4.72
CA VAL A 48 -4.07 -18.60 5.18
C VAL A 48 -3.48 -18.90 6.56
N LEU A 49 -2.52 -18.12 7.04
CA LEU A 49 -1.87 -18.32 8.34
C LEU A 49 -2.76 -17.89 9.51
N ASN A 50 -2.55 -18.46 10.70
CA ASN A 50 -3.30 -18.11 11.91
C ASN A 50 -3.15 -16.65 12.31
N ALA A 51 -1.97 -16.09 12.10
CA ALA A 51 -1.66 -14.68 12.26
C ALA A 51 -0.95 -14.19 10.99
N PRO A 52 -1.11 -12.91 10.62
CA PRO A 52 -0.42 -12.33 9.48
C PRO A 52 1.09 -12.34 9.70
N PRO A 53 1.88 -12.56 8.64
CA PRO A 53 3.34 -12.47 8.72
C PRO A 53 3.75 -11.03 9.02
N THR A 54 4.72 -10.85 9.92
CA THR A 54 5.23 -9.53 10.32
C THR A 54 6.66 -9.26 9.85
N SER A 55 7.21 -10.19 9.06
CA SER A 55 8.54 -10.08 8.46
C SER A 55 8.50 -9.25 7.18
N PHE A 56 9.36 -8.25 7.10
CA PHE A 56 9.57 -7.45 5.90
C PHE A 56 10.40 -8.21 4.86
N GLY A 57 10.11 -7.95 3.59
CA GLY A 57 10.87 -8.46 2.47
C GLY A 57 12.25 -7.83 2.39
N ALA A 58 13.21 -8.53 1.79
CA ALA A 58 14.57 -8.01 1.57
C ALA A 58 14.61 -6.76 0.65
N TRP A 59 13.50 -6.47 -0.03
CA TRP A 59 13.36 -5.38 -1.00
C TRP A 59 12.58 -4.17 -0.45
N ASP A 60 12.06 -4.27 0.77
CA ASP A 60 11.32 -3.18 1.40
C ASP A 60 12.23 -2.00 1.75
N ILE A 61 11.70 -0.79 1.59
CA ILE A 61 12.39 0.44 1.95
C ILE A 61 11.94 0.84 3.35
N VAL A 62 12.83 0.64 4.31
CA VAL A 62 12.56 0.93 5.71
C VAL A 62 12.92 2.39 6.01
N THR A 63 11.95 3.15 6.51
CA THR A 63 12.18 4.48 7.10
C THR A 63 12.07 4.37 8.61
N LYS A 64 12.47 5.42 9.32
CA LYS A 64 12.35 5.50 10.78
C LYS A 64 10.92 5.27 11.30
N ASP A 65 9.93 5.79 10.57
CA ASP A 65 8.54 5.86 11.07
C ASP A 65 7.60 4.88 10.36
N PHE A 66 7.95 4.42 9.16
CA PHE A 66 7.11 3.52 8.35
C PHE A 66 7.94 2.72 7.34
N ILE A 67 7.32 1.72 6.74
CA ILE A 67 7.94 0.84 5.75
C ILE A 67 7.21 1.00 4.43
N VAL A 68 7.96 1.03 3.33
CA VAL A 68 7.43 1.14 1.97
C VAL A 68 7.79 -0.10 1.19
N GLU A 69 6.77 -0.85 0.80
CA GLU A 69 6.90 -1.98 -0.11
C GLU A 69 6.61 -1.52 -1.55
N LEU A 70 7.45 -1.98 -2.49
CA LEU A 70 7.25 -1.80 -3.93
C LEU A 70 6.50 -3.00 -4.48
N ASP A 71 5.18 -2.90 -4.54
CA ASP A 71 4.34 -3.92 -5.13
C ASP A 71 4.15 -3.66 -6.65
N GLU A 72 4.51 -4.64 -7.48
CA GLU A 72 4.38 -4.61 -8.94
C GLU A 72 3.19 -5.49 -9.44
N GLU A 73 2.35 -6.03 -8.55
CA GLU A 73 1.27 -6.95 -8.92
C GLU A 73 -0.01 -6.27 -9.45
N GLN A 74 -0.69 -6.95 -10.39
CA GLN A 74 -1.95 -6.47 -11.00
C GLN A 74 -3.10 -6.34 -10.00
N HIS A 75 -3.10 -7.11 -8.91
CA HIS A 75 -4.20 -7.16 -7.95
C HIS A 75 -4.09 -6.12 -6.83
N PHE A 76 -3.11 -5.23 -6.92
CA PHE A 76 -2.80 -4.31 -5.84
C PHE A 76 -3.94 -3.31 -5.55
N ASN A 77 -4.63 -2.86 -6.60
CA ASN A 77 -5.78 -1.96 -6.44
C ASN A 77 -6.97 -2.66 -5.77
N ARG A 78 -7.22 -3.94 -6.08
CA ARG A 78 -8.23 -4.76 -5.40
C ARG A 78 -7.97 -4.84 -3.91
N TYR A 79 -6.74 -5.21 -3.56
CA TYR A 79 -6.36 -5.40 -2.17
C TYR A 79 -6.40 -4.08 -1.41
N ARG A 80 -5.97 -2.97 -2.01
CA ARG A 80 -6.14 -1.64 -1.41
C ARG A 80 -7.60 -1.27 -1.18
N ALA A 81 -8.47 -1.47 -2.18
CA ALA A 81 -9.88 -1.17 -2.04
C ALA A 81 -10.51 -1.96 -0.89
N LEU A 82 -10.16 -3.24 -0.75
CA LEU A 82 -10.58 -4.10 0.36
C LEU A 82 -10.00 -3.65 1.71
N THR A 83 -8.72 -3.30 1.78
CA THR A 83 -8.08 -2.79 3.00
C THR A 83 -8.76 -1.52 3.52
N LEU A 84 -9.20 -0.65 2.60
CA LEU A 84 -9.94 0.58 2.93
C LEU A 84 -11.40 0.31 3.37
N ASP A 85 -11.89 -0.94 3.35
CA ASP A 85 -13.13 -1.34 4.02
C ASP A 85 -12.93 -1.62 5.52
N SER A 86 -11.70 -1.54 6.03
CA SER A 86 -11.43 -1.71 7.47
C SER A 86 -12.03 -0.59 8.31
N GLU A 87 -12.53 -0.93 9.50
CA GLU A 87 -13.08 0.06 10.44
C GLU A 87 -12.03 1.08 10.92
N ILE A 88 -10.74 0.74 10.82
CA ILE A 88 -9.62 1.66 11.13
C ILE A 88 -9.67 2.93 10.26
N TYR A 89 -10.27 2.85 9.06
CA TYR A 89 -10.39 4.00 8.16
C TYR A 89 -11.64 4.85 8.38
N THR A 90 -12.55 4.46 9.29
CA THR A 90 -13.82 5.18 9.52
C THR A 90 -13.59 6.64 9.95
N GLU A 91 -12.57 6.89 10.77
CA GLU A 91 -12.22 8.23 11.27
C GLU A 91 -10.96 8.81 10.60
N TYR A 92 -10.51 8.20 9.49
CA TYR A 92 -9.27 8.62 8.84
C TYR A 92 -9.47 9.93 8.08
N LYS A 93 -8.69 10.96 8.44
CA LYS A 93 -8.90 12.34 7.99
C LYS A 93 -7.84 12.90 7.03
N PHE A 94 -6.78 12.13 6.75
CA PHE A 94 -5.67 12.64 5.93
C PHE A 94 -5.94 12.55 4.42
N PHE A 95 -6.88 11.70 3.99
CA PHE A 95 -7.41 11.69 2.62
C PHE A 95 -8.86 11.17 2.61
N ASP A 96 -9.57 11.44 1.51
CA ASP A 96 -10.93 10.91 1.29
C ASP A 96 -10.86 9.41 0.94
N VAL A 97 -11.24 8.58 1.90
CA VAL A 97 -11.23 7.12 1.78
C VAL A 97 -12.12 6.64 0.63
N ASN A 98 -13.29 7.25 0.42
CA ASN A 98 -14.21 6.85 -0.64
C ASN A 98 -13.69 7.23 -2.01
N LEU A 99 -13.11 8.42 -2.14
CA LEU A 99 -12.44 8.84 -3.36
C LEU A 99 -11.31 7.87 -3.73
N TYR A 100 -10.49 7.47 -2.76
CA TYR A 100 -9.37 6.56 -3.01
C TYR A 100 -9.83 5.14 -3.34
N LYS A 101 -10.90 4.64 -2.70
CA LYS A 101 -11.54 3.36 -3.07
C LYS A 101 -12.08 3.38 -4.49
N ASN A 102 -12.70 4.48 -4.91
CA ASN A 102 -13.20 4.62 -6.28
C ASN A 102 -12.05 4.63 -7.29
N TYR A 103 -10.96 5.35 -6.97
CA TYR A 103 -9.74 5.28 -7.78
C TYR A 103 -9.23 3.85 -7.92
N CYS A 104 -9.12 3.08 -6.83
CA CYS A 104 -8.69 1.68 -6.90
C CYS A 104 -9.61 0.84 -7.81
N LYS A 105 -10.93 1.04 -7.76
CA LYS A 105 -11.88 0.30 -8.63
C LYS A 105 -11.76 0.70 -10.09
N GLU A 106 -11.61 1.99 -10.38
CA GLU A 106 -11.48 2.51 -11.75
C GLU A 106 -10.22 1.99 -12.43
N PHE A 107 -9.12 1.93 -11.69
CA PHE A 107 -7.81 1.51 -12.18
C PHE A 107 -7.47 0.06 -11.81
N GLU A 108 -8.46 -0.78 -11.50
CA GLU A 108 -8.26 -2.17 -11.06
C GLU A 108 -7.32 -2.98 -11.98
N ASN A 109 -7.43 -2.77 -13.30
CA ASN A 109 -6.62 -3.50 -14.29
C ASN A 109 -5.36 -2.72 -14.74
N ILE A 110 -5.05 -1.58 -14.12
CA ILE A 110 -3.96 -0.69 -14.52
C ILE A 110 -2.96 -0.58 -13.37
N ILE A 111 -1.76 -1.13 -13.59
CA ILE A 111 -0.63 -1.04 -12.64
C ILE A 111 0.37 0.05 -13.03
N ASP A 112 0.35 0.52 -14.27
CA ASP A 112 1.37 1.43 -14.79
C ASP A 112 0.86 2.86 -14.88
N PHE A 113 1.47 3.75 -14.10
CA PHE A 113 1.28 5.21 -14.23
C PHE A 113 1.56 5.71 -15.65
N ALA A 114 2.35 4.98 -16.46
CA ALA A 114 2.57 5.31 -17.85
C ALA A 114 1.28 5.24 -18.69
N GLU A 115 0.40 4.26 -18.46
CA GLU A 115 -0.87 4.15 -19.20
C GLU A 115 -1.89 5.21 -18.76
N ILE A 116 -1.85 5.63 -17.50
CA ILE A 116 -2.68 6.73 -16.98
C ILE A 116 -2.24 8.07 -17.60
N TYR A 117 -0.93 8.33 -17.67
CA TYR A 117 -0.39 9.52 -18.33
C TYR A 117 -0.68 9.54 -19.85
N ASP A 118 -0.65 8.38 -20.49
CA ASP A 118 -0.87 8.26 -21.93
C ASP A 118 -2.36 8.30 -22.31
N SER A 119 -3.25 7.80 -21.45
CA SER A 119 -4.71 7.91 -21.62
C SER A 119 -5.22 9.34 -21.37
N GLY A 120 -4.64 10.07 -20.41
CA GLY A 120 -4.93 11.50 -20.19
C GLY A 120 -4.60 12.39 -21.39
N LYS A 121 -3.56 12.03 -22.17
CA LYS A 121 -3.24 12.70 -23.45
C LYS A 121 -4.21 12.35 -24.59
N ARG A 122 -4.82 11.15 -24.57
CA ARG A 122 -5.79 10.73 -25.60
C ARG A 122 -7.18 11.34 -25.40
N GLN A 123 -7.57 11.69 -24.17
CA GLN A 123 -8.83 12.40 -23.91
C GLN A 123 -8.75 13.90 -24.23
N GLN A 124 -7.59 14.55 -24.10
CA GLN A 124 -7.40 15.96 -24.51
C GLN A 124 -7.23 16.16 -26.03
N SER A 125 -7.19 15.10 -26.83
CA SER A 125 -7.00 15.15 -28.28
C SER A 125 -8.25 14.74 -29.09
N ARG A 126 -9.41 14.65 -28.43
CA ARG A 126 -10.71 14.48 -29.10
C ARG A 126 -11.57 15.71 -28.81
N GLU A 127 -11.27 16.79 -29.53
CA GLU A 127 -12.24 17.83 -29.90
C GLU A 127 -13.22 17.28 -30.94
#